data_AF-A0A424IHR1-F1
#
_entry.id   AF-A0A424IHR1-F1
#
_cell.length_a   1.000
_cell.length_b   1.000
_cell.length_c   1.000
_cell.angle_alpha   90.00
_cell.angle_beta   90.00
_cell.angle_gamma   90.00
#
_symmetry.space_group_name_H-M   'P 1'
#
loop_
_entity.id
_entity.type
_entity.pdbx_description
1 polymer ?
#
loop_
_entity_poly.entity_id
_entity_poly.type
_entity_poly.pdbx_seq_one_letter_code
_entity_poly.pdbx_strand_id
1 'polypeptide(L)'
;KDSIIHIPDKSALALDVFRVLKPGGQFVGSDWLISHDGKPSPEMSEYIKAEGLDFAMASPGEYKDALVKAGFVEIELVNRNPWYSKIAANELEWLKGPYRKDLSERHGKEFIDHQVEIWTKLVGVLISGEHCPHHIRAKKP
;
A
#
# COMPACT_ATOMS: atom_id res chain seq x y z
N LYS A 1 -0.17 -8.63 6.78
CA LYS A 1 -0.85 -7.45 6.20
C LYS A 1 0.26 -6.45 5.92
N ASP A 2 0.29 -5.85 4.72
CA ASP A 2 1.29 -4.84 4.34
C ASP A 2 2.75 -5.37 4.29
N SER A 3 2.92 -6.64 3.90
CA SER A 3 4.25 -7.27 3.80
C SER A 3 4.81 -7.27 2.37
N ILE A 4 3.93 -7.25 1.36
CA ILE A 4 4.35 -7.43 -0.05
C ILE A 4 4.96 -6.14 -0.62
N ILE A 5 4.56 -4.98 -0.09
CA ILE A 5 5.17 -3.68 -0.36
C ILE A 5 6.70 -3.70 -0.19
N HIS A 6 7.24 -4.55 0.68
CA HIS A 6 8.69 -4.66 0.90
C HIS A 6 9.42 -5.59 -0.07
N ILE A 7 8.70 -6.33 -0.94
CA ILE A 7 9.29 -7.30 -1.88
C ILE A 7 9.57 -6.60 -3.21
N PRO A 8 10.81 -6.30 -3.61
CA PRO A 8 11.05 -5.52 -4.83
C PRO A 8 10.69 -6.27 -6.11
N ASP A 9 10.98 -7.57 -6.17
CA ASP A 9 10.75 -8.36 -7.36
C ASP A 9 9.34 -8.99 -7.34
N LYS A 10 8.35 -8.24 -7.87
CA LYS A 10 6.98 -8.73 -8.01
C LYS A 10 6.87 -9.90 -9.00
N SER A 11 7.80 -10.01 -9.95
CA SER A 11 7.82 -11.13 -10.90
C SER A 11 8.26 -12.42 -10.22
N ALA A 12 9.33 -12.39 -9.42
CA ALA A 12 9.75 -13.53 -8.61
C ALA A 12 8.68 -13.95 -7.60
N LEU A 13 8.04 -12.97 -6.93
CA LEU A 13 6.90 -13.24 -6.06
C LEU A 13 5.78 -13.98 -6.80
N ALA A 14 5.35 -13.48 -7.97
CA ALA A 14 4.29 -14.10 -8.74
C ALA A 14 4.64 -15.54 -9.17
N LEU A 15 5.88 -15.78 -9.61
CA LEU A 15 6.36 -17.11 -9.99
C LEU A 15 6.35 -18.08 -8.80
N ASP A 16 6.82 -17.64 -7.62
CA ASP A 16 6.84 -18.48 -6.43
C ASP A 16 5.43 -18.80 -5.92
N VAL A 17 4.53 -17.82 -5.89
CA VAL A 17 3.13 -18.05 -5.53
C VAL A 17 2.48 -19.01 -6.52
N PHE A 18 2.71 -18.83 -7.82
CA PHE A 18 2.18 -19.74 -8.85
C PHE A 18 2.70 -21.17 -8.66
N ARG A 19 3.99 -21.34 -8.38
CA ARG A 19 4.63 -22.63 -8.17
C ARG A 19 4.00 -23.40 -7.00
N VAL A 20 3.73 -22.73 -5.87
CA VAL A 20 3.24 -23.39 -4.66
C VAL A 20 1.72 -23.63 -4.66
N LEU A 21 0.95 -22.87 -5.41
CA LEU A 21 -0.49 -23.09 -5.52
C LEU A 21 -0.81 -24.38 -6.27
N LYS A 22 -1.86 -25.09 -5.83
CA LYS A 22 -2.46 -26.20 -6.60
C LYS A 22 -3.26 -25.65 -7.79
N PRO A 23 -3.50 -26.46 -8.85
CA PRO A 23 -4.46 -26.10 -9.91
C PRO A 23 -5.81 -25.68 -9.33
N GLY A 24 -6.41 -24.62 -9.87
CA GLY A 24 -7.61 -23.97 -9.34
C GLY A 24 -7.40 -23.12 -8.08
N GLY A 25 -6.19 -23.08 -7.50
CA GLY A 25 -5.87 -22.26 -6.33
C GLY A 25 -5.86 -20.76 -6.64
N GLN A 26 -6.05 -19.94 -5.60
CA GLN A 26 -6.13 -18.49 -5.75
C GLN A 26 -5.04 -17.77 -4.96
N PHE A 27 -4.43 -16.76 -5.59
CA PHE A 27 -3.70 -15.71 -4.91
C PHE A 27 -4.67 -14.59 -4.58
N VAL A 28 -4.79 -14.24 -3.30
CA VAL A 28 -5.58 -13.11 -2.82
C VAL A 28 -4.72 -12.29 -1.87
N GLY A 29 -4.51 -11.03 -2.20
CA GLY A 29 -3.66 -10.12 -1.44
C GLY A 29 -4.22 -8.71 -1.37
N SER A 30 -3.73 -7.96 -0.40
CA SER A 30 -3.84 -6.50 -0.35
C SER A 30 -2.44 -5.95 -0.30
N ASP A 31 -2.16 -4.95 -1.11
CA ASP A 31 -0.85 -4.32 -1.13
C ASP A 31 -0.98 -2.80 -1.35
N TRP A 32 0.03 -2.09 -0.90
CA TRP A 32 0.18 -0.66 -1.09
C TRP A 32 0.96 -0.44 -2.38
N LEU A 33 0.32 0.16 -3.39
CA LEU A 33 0.90 0.38 -4.70
C LEU A 33 1.12 1.87 -4.96
N ILE A 34 1.87 2.16 -6.02
CA ILE A 34 2.01 3.49 -6.63
C ILE A 34 1.28 3.49 -7.97
N SER A 35 0.67 4.59 -8.40
CA SER A 35 -0.22 4.58 -9.58
C SER A 35 0.49 4.45 -10.93
N HIS A 36 1.82 4.48 -10.95
CA HIS A 36 2.65 4.49 -12.17
C HIS A 36 4.00 3.81 -11.97
N ASP A 37 4.68 3.47 -13.07
CA ASP A 37 6.02 2.86 -13.08
C ASP A 37 7.17 3.89 -12.95
N GLY A 38 6.83 5.19 -12.95
CA GLY A 38 7.78 6.28 -12.80
C GLY A 38 8.35 6.39 -11.38
N LYS A 39 9.35 7.27 -11.22
CA LYS A 39 9.88 7.62 -9.89
C LYS A 39 8.79 8.29 -9.05
N PRO A 40 8.76 8.06 -7.72
CA PRO A 40 7.85 8.77 -6.83
C PRO A 40 7.99 10.29 -6.98
N SER A 41 6.87 11.01 -6.87
CA SER A 41 6.85 12.46 -6.74
C SER A 41 7.65 12.92 -5.52
N PRO A 42 7.97 14.23 -5.42
CA PRO A 42 8.56 14.77 -4.19
C PRO A 42 7.72 14.46 -2.96
N GLU A 43 6.40 14.62 -3.02
CA GLU A 43 5.47 14.37 -1.92
C GLU A 43 5.46 12.88 -1.52
N MET A 44 5.47 11.98 -2.49
CA MET A 44 5.54 10.53 -2.24
C MET A 44 6.89 10.12 -1.68
N SER A 45 7.99 10.71 -2.17
CA SER A 45 9.33 10.49 -1.64
C SER A 45 9.45 10.96 -0.18
N GLU A 46 8.87 12.09 0.16
CA GLU A 46 8.80 12.60 1.53
C GLU A 46 7.97 11.71 2.44
N TYR A 47 6.84 11.18 1.95
CA TYR A 47 6.03 10.20 2.67
C TYR A 47 6.84 8.91 2.96
N ILE A 48 7.43 8.30 1.93
CA ILE A 48 8.24 7.07 2.07
C ILE A 48 9.37 7.30 3.09
N LYS A 49 10.06 8.44 2.99
CA LYS A 49 11.13 8.80 3.93
C LYS A 49 10.62 8.96 5.37
N ALA A 50 9.44 9.53 5.55
CA ALA A 50 8.85 9.76 6.87
C ALA A 50 8.39 8.46 7.53
N GLU A 51 7.87 7.49 6.77
CA GLU A 51 7.61 6.14 7.27
C GLU A 51 8.88 5.41 7.73
N GLY A 52 10.03 5.75 7.13
CA GLY A 52 11.31 5.16 7.51
C GLY A 52 11.43 3.68 7.13
N LEU A 53 10.61 3.22 6.18
CA LEU A 53 10.54 1.84 5.71
C LEU A 53 10.94 1.75 4.23
N ASP A 54 11.61 0.66 3.87
CA ASP A 54 11.96 0.37 2.49
C ASP A 54 10.72 -0.13 1.74
N PHE A 55 10.00 0.80 1.11
CA PHE A 55 8.84 0.51 0.27
C PHE A 55 9.26 0.26 -1.18
N ALA A 56 9.10 -0.98 -1.63
CA ALA A 56 9.25 -1.40 -3.02
C ALA A 56 7.87 -1.55 -3.68
N MET A 57 7.17 -0.43 -3.78
CA MET A 57 5.86 -0.35 -4.43
C MET A 57 6.00 -0.58 -5.92
N ALA A 58 5.04 -1.31 -6.49
CA ALA A 58 4.90 -1.51 -7.93
C ALA A 58 3.60 -0.87 -8.41
N SER A 59 3.49 -0.60 -9.71
CA SER A 59 2.23 -0.14 -10.27
C SER A 59 1.21 -1.28 -10.46
N PRO A 60 -0.09 -0.96 -10.60
CA PRO A 60 -1.07 -1.97 -10.98
C PRO A 60 -0.73 -2.65 -12.32
N GLY A 61 -0.10 -1.91 -13.25
CA GLY A 61 0.35 -2.44 -14.53
C GLY A 61 1.46 -3.48 -14.36
N GLU A 62 2.51 -3.12 -13.63
CA GLU A 62 3.63 -4.01 -13.32
C GLU A 62 3.16 -5.29 -12.59
N TYR A 63 2.28 -5.13 -11.60
CA TYR A 63 1.69 -6.26 -10.89
C TYR A 63 0.92 -7.20 -11.80
N LYS A 64 0.08 -6.65 -12.68
CA LYS A 64 -0.70 -7.44 -13.64
C LYS A 64 0.22 -8.21 -14.57
N ASP A 65 1.25 -7.55 -15.09
CA ASP A 65 2.22 -8.16 -16.00
C ASP A 65 2.98 -9.30 -15.33
N ALA A 66 3.41 -9.13 -14.07
CA ALA A 66 4.04 -10.18 -13.30
C ALA A 66 3.14 -11.40 -13.13
N LEU A 67 1.86 -11.20 -12.77
CA LEU A 67 0.88 -12.28 -12.60
C LEU A 67 0.59 -13.00 -13.93
N VAL A 68 0.42 -12.26 -15.03
CA VAL A 68 0.21 -12.83 -16.37
C VAL A 68 1.42 -13.67 -16.79
N LYS A 69 2.63 -13.13 -16.67
CA LYS A 69 3.87 -13.84 -17.03
C LYS A 69 4.09 -15.11 -16.21
N ALA A 70 3.65 -15.13 -14.96
CA ALA A 70 3.69 -16.33 -14.11
C ALA A 70 2.67 -17.41 -14.50
N GLY A 71 1.65 -17.07 -15.31
CA GLY A 71 0.63 -18.01 -15.80
C GLY A 71 -0.72 -17.93 -15.08
N PHE A 72 -0.95 -16.91 -14.25
CA PHE A 72 -2.25 -16.71 -13.62
C PHE A 72 -3.33 -16.28 -14.63
N VAL A 73 -4.57 -16.65 -14.34
CA VAL A 73 -5.79 -16.24 -15.05
C VAL A 73 -6.77 -15.56 -14.09
N GLU A 74 -7.89 -15.03 -14.61
CA GLU A 74 -8.93 -14.37 -13.81
C GLU A 74 -8.35 -13.27 -12.88
N ILE A 75 -7.42 -12.45 -13.40
CA ILE A 75 -6.70 -11.43 -12.63
C ILE A 75 -7.58 -10.19 -12.42
N GLU A 76 -7.77 -9.83 -11.15
CA GLU A 76 -8.51 -8.64 -10.70
C GLU A 76 -7.61 -7.75 -9.84
N LEU A 77 -7.53 -6.46 -10.19
CA LEU A 77 -6.89 -5.42 -9.40
C LEU A 77 -7.94 -4.36 -9.08
N VAL A 78 -8.31 -4.26 -7.80
CA VAL A 78 -9.33 -3.29 -7.35
C VAL A 78 -8.63 -2.16 -6.63
N ASN A 79 -8.68 -0.96 -7.22
CA ASN A 79 -8.18 0.25 -6.58
C ASN A 79 -9.02 0.58 -5.34
N ARG A 80 -8.39 0.55 -4.16
CA ARG A 80 -9.01 0.87 -2.87
C ARG A 80 -8.70 2.28 -2.40
N ASN A 81 -7.93 3.07 -3.15
CA ASN A 81 -7.65 4.47 -2.85
C ASN A 81 -8.91 5.31 -2.58
N PRO A 82 -9.98 5.29 -3.41
CA PRO A 82 -11.15 6.15 -3.18
C PRO A 82 -11.87 5.87 -1.85
N TRP A 83 -11.76 4.64 -1.35
CA TRP A 83 -12.26 4.26 -0.04
C TRP A 83 -11.27 4.62 1.06
N TYR A 84 -10.01 4.20 0.92
CA TYR A 84 -9.01 4.34 1.98
C TYR A 84 -8.59 5.78 2.22
N SER A 85 -8.54 6.63 1.17
CA SER A 85 -8.27 8.07 1.30
C SER A 85 -9.23 8.76 2.29
N LYS A 86 -10.52 8.37 2.27
CA LYS A 86 -11.52 8.88 3.23
C LYS A 86 -11.28 8.38 4.65
N ILE A 87 -10.87 7.12 4.80
CA ILE A 87 -10.54 6.54 6.10
C ILE A 87 -9.31 7.21 6.69
N ALA A 88 -8.23 7.34 5.92
CA ALA A 88 -6.98 7.98 6.34
C ALA A 88 -7.19 9.45 6.73
N ALA A 89 -8.06 10.18 6.02
CA ALA A 89 -8.44 11.53 6.41
C ALA A 89 -9.13 11.56 7.79
N ASN A 90 -10.06 10.65 8.06
CA ASN A 90 -10.71 10.54 9.36
C ASN A 90 -9.72 10.13 10.47
N GLU A 91 -8.77 9.25 10.17
CA GLU A 91 -7.70 8.87 11.10
C GLU A 91 -6.81 10.06 11.46
N LEU A 92 -6.45 10.89 10.48
CA LEU A 92 -5.68 12.12 10.70
C LEU A 92 -6.45 13.12 11.57
N GLU A 93 -7.74 13.31 11.31
CA GLU A 93 -8.60 14.17 12.14
C GLU A 93 -8.71 13.63 13.57
N TRP A 94 -8.79 12.30 13.73
CA TRP A 94 -8.78 11.69 15.06
C TRP A 94 -7.45 11.92 15.80
N LEU A 95 -6.31 11.79 15.11
CA LEU A 95 -4.96 12.05 15.66
C LEU A 95 -4.75 13.53 16.05
N LYS A 96 -5.33 14.46 15.30
CA LYS A 96 -5.24 15.92 15.55
C LYS A 96 -6.31 16.42 16.52
N GLY A 97 -7.40 15.69 16.65
CA GLY A 97 -8.63 16.13 17.29
C GLY A 97 -8.66 16.01 18.82
N PRO A 98 -9.86 15.93 19.40
CA PRO A 98 -10.06 16.01 20.85
C PRO A 98 -9.31 14.94 21.67
N TYR A 99 -9.03 13.79 21.06
CA TYR A 99 -8.33 12.68 21.70
C TYR A 99 -6.81 12.85 21.72
N ARG A 100 -6.24 13.84 21.03
CA ARG A 100 -4.78 14.04 20.94
C ARG A 100 -4.10 14.10 22.30
N LYS A 101 -4.71 14.82 23.26
CA LYS A 101 -4.14 14.98 24.60
C LYS A 101 -4.02 13.63 25.30
N ASP A 102 -5.11 12.87 25.35
CA ASP A 102 -5.14 11.53 25.95
C ASP A 102 -4.19 10.56 25.23
N LEU A 103 -4.14 10.60 23.89
CA LEU A 103 -3.19 9.79 23.11
C LEU A 103 -1.74 10.13 23.46
N SER A 104 -1.41 11.41 23.61
CA SER A 104 -0.07 11.88 23.96
C SER A 104 0.33 11.47 25.38
N GLU A 105 -0.61 11.53 26.32
CA GLU A 105 -0.39 11.08 27.71
C GLU A 105 -0.16 9.56 27.78
N ARG A 106 -0.87 8.77 26.96
CA ARG A 106 -0.75 7.30 26.94
C ARG A 106 0.44 6.77 26.15
N HIS A 107 0.81 7.43 25.05
CA HIS A 107 1.78 6.90 24.08
C HIS A 107 3.03 7.76 23.89
N GLY A 108 3.11 8.91 24.56
CA GLY A 108 4.20 9.87 24.41
C GLY A 108 3.89 10.95 23.38
N LYS A 109 4.18 12.20 23.73
CA LYS A 109 3.90 13.35 22.88
C LYS A 109 4.70 13.31 21.58
N GLU A 110 5.99 13.00 21.65
CA GLU A 110 6.88 12.94 20.49
C GLU A 110 6.40 11.89 19.48
N PHE A 111 5.96 10.73 19.98
CA PHE A 111 5.40 9.68 19.15
C PHE A 111 4.13 10.15 18.43
N ILE A 112 3.17 10.74 19.15
CA ILE A 112 1.92 11.23 18.54
C ILE A 112 2.18 12.38 17.56
N ASP A 113 3.11 13.29 17.88
CA ASP A 113 3.51 14.36 16.96
C ASP A 113 4.07 13.78 15.66
N HIS A 114 4.91 12.74 15.76
CA HIS A 114 5.47 12.05 14.59
C HIS A 114 4.41 11.29 13.78
N GLN A 115 3.47 10.59 14.43
CA GLN A 115 2.36 9.94 13.74
C GLN A 115 1.50 10.95 12.96
N VAL A 116 1.26 12.13 13.53
CA VAL A 116 0.50 13.20 12.87
C VAL A 116 1.25 13.73 11.65
N GLU A 117 2.57 13.83 11.73
CA GLU A 117 3.41 14.21 10.61
C GLU A 117 3.33 13.17 9.47
N ILE A 118 3.49 11.88 9.79
CA ILE A 118 3.40 10.80 8.79
C ILE A 118 2.00 10.75 8.16
N TRP A 119 0.93 10.75 8.97
CA TRP A 119 -0.44 10.70 8.44
C TRP A 119 -0.79 11.92 7.60
N THR A 120 -0.24 13.10 7.91
CA THR A 120 -0.43 14.29 7.06
C THR A 120 0.16 14.08 5.67
N LYS A 121 1.35 13.49 5.56
CA LYS A 121 1.98 13.16 4.27
C LYS A 121 1.21 12.05 3.54
N LEU A 122 0.85 10.98 4.26
CA LEU A 122 0.05 9.86 3.77
C LEU A 122 -1.26 10.34 3.13
N VAL A 123 -2.02 11.17 3.83
CA VAL A 123 -3.29 11.70 3.32
C VAL A 123 -3.05 12.53 2.05
N GLY A 124 -1.98 13.31 1.99
CA GLY A 124 -1.61 14.06 0.78
C GLY A 124 -1.43 13.16 -0.45
N VAL A 125 -0.62 12.10 -0.32
CA VAL A 125 -0.33 11.18 -1.43
C VAL A 125 -1.50 10.25 -1.77
N LEU A 126 -2.40 10.00 -0.82
CA LEU A 126 -3.66 9.31 -1.08
C LEU A 126 -4.65 10.21 -1.82
N ILE A 127 -4.71 11.51 -1.51
CA ILE A 127 -5.58 12.47 -2.22
C ILE A 127 -5.10 12.69 -3.66
N SER A 128 -3.78 12.75 -3.88
CA SER A 128 -3.23 12.84 -5.25
C SER A 128 -3.55 11.62 -6.10
N GLY A 129 -3.85 10.48 -5.46
CA GLY A 129 -4.07 9.19 -6.11
C GLY A 129 -2.77 8.48 -6.51
N GLU A 130 -1.61 9.08 -6.24
CA GLU A 130 -0.32 8.45 -6.49
C GLU A 130 -0.12 7.23 -5.61
N HIS A 131 -0.40 7.36 -4.31
CA HIS A 131 -0.45 6.20 -3.45
C HIS A 131 -1.80 5.51 -3.61
N CYS A 132 -1.80 4.29 -4.15
CA CYS A 132 -3.04 3.61 -4.47
C CYS A 132 -3.06 2.17 -3.92
N PRO A 133 -3.51 1.94 -2.68
CA PRO A 133 -3.66 0.58 -2.18
C PRO A 133 -4.65 -0.22 -3.04
N HIS A 134 -4.32 -1.48 -3.33
CA HIS A 134 -5.11 -2.36 -4.18
C HIS A 134 -5.42 -3.69 -3.48
N HIS A 135 -6.59 -4.24 -3.79
CA HIS A 135 -6.82 -5.66 -3.63
C HIS A 135 -6.46 -6.37 -4.93
N ILE A 136 -5.79 -7.51 -4.79
CA ILE A 136 -5.25 -8.31 -5.88
C ILE A 136 -5.87 -9.70 -5.77
N ARG A 137 -6.43 -10.20 -6.87
CA ARG A 137 -6.88 -11.59 -6.99
C ARG A 137 -6.40 -12.17 -8.31
N ALA A 138 -5.99 -13.43 -8.27
CA ALA A 138 -5.56 -14.17 -9.44
C ALA A 138 -5.73 -15.67 -9.19
N LYS A 139 -6.01 -16.45 -10.24
CA LYS A 139 -6.25 -17.89 -10.14
C LYS A 139 -5.23 -18.67 -10.95
N LYS A 140 -4.68 -19.73 -10.37
CA LYS A 140 -3.91 -20.72 -11.11
C LYS A 140 -4.88 -21.62 -11.88
N PRO A 141 -4.73 -21.76 -13.20
CA PRO A 141 -5.55 -22.67 -14.01
C PRO A 141 -5.66 -24.08 -13.42
#